data_AF-A0A936HYR8-F1
#
_entry.id   AF-A0A936HYR8-F1
#
_cell.length_a   1.000
_cell.length_b   1.000
_cell.length_c   1.000
_cell.angle_alpha   90.00
_cell.angle_beta   90.00
_cell.angle_gamma   90.00
#
_symmetry.space_group_name_H-M   'P 1'
#
loop_
_entity.id
_entity.type
_entity.pdbx_description
1 polymer ?
#
loop_
_entity_poly.entity_id
_entity_poly.type
_entity_poly.pdbx_seq_one_letter_code
_entity_poly.pdbx_strand_id
1 'polypeptide(L)'
;MRLIPRLLPAAVMAVLLPGCADTPLAPPKIDRISAEQLEARLPQPVAALPLEQVVTLARQGIATEEIISRMVASASRYRLSAGQILELAAQGVPREVLDHMVAAERRQIFDDMAADANRRDEACNLRIEQELRHCRNQVIGPMLMPGPYPFPMINCFPLSPGSPFWRCL
;
A
#
# COMPACT_ATOMS: atom_id res chain seq x y z
N MET A 1 50.77 11.67 -54.50
CA MET A 1 50.22 11.47 -53.14
C MET A 1 49.42 12.68 -52.70
N ARG A 2 48.08 12.68 -52.81
CA ARG A 2 47.14 13.51 -52.00
C ARG A 2 45.76 12.84 -51.98
N LEU A 3 45.59 11.87 -51.08
CA LEU A 3 44.33 11.15 -50.78
C LEU A 3 43.89 11.51 -49.35
N ILE A 4 43.44 12.75 -49.10
CA ILE A 4 43.08 13.20 -47.74
C ILE A 4 41.71 13.92 -47.61
N PRO A 5 40.96 14.40 -48.63
CA PRO A 5 39.80 15.24 -48.33
C PRO A 5 38.49 14.48 -48.06
N ARG A 6 38.45 13.14 -48.15
CA ARG A 6 37.18 12.36 -48.06
C ARG A 6 36.98 11.54 -46.79
N LEU A 7 37.94 11.50 -45.87
CA LEU A 7 37.84 10.69 -44.64
C LEU A 7 37.26 11.44 -43.44
N LEU A 8 37.14 12.76 -43.51
CA LEU A 8 36.61 13.61 -42.45
C LEU A 8 35.11 13.45 -42.14
N PRO A 9 34.18 13.31 -43.13
CA PRO A 9 32.75 13.19 -42.80
C PRO A 9 32.38 11.81 -42.23
N ALA A 10 33.14 10.77 -42.55
CA ALA A 10 32.90 9.41 -42.05
C ALA A 10 33.28 9.27 -40.55
N ALA A 11 34.32 9.98 -40.11
CA ALA A 11 34.75 9.96 -38.71
C ALA A 11 33.77 10.70 -37.78
N VAL A 12 33.09 11.74 -38.26
CA VAL A 12 32.11 12.51 -37.47
C VAL A 12 30.82 11.72 -37.25
N MET A 13 30.41 10.88 -38.21
CA MET A 13 29.19 10.07 -38.10
C MET A 13 29.36 8.87 -37.15
N ALA A 14 30.58 8.35 -36.99
CA ALA A 14 30.88 7.23 -36.10
C ALA A 14 30.87 7.62 -34.60
N VAL A 15 31.03 8.90 -34.27
CA VAL A 15 31.07 9.40 -32.87
C VAL A 15 29.67 9.67 -32.30
N LEU A 16 28.64 9.79 -33.16
CA LEU A 16 27.26 10.12 -32.74
C LEU A 16 26.41 8.90 -32.35
N LEU A 17 26.98 7.69 -32.35
CA LEU A 17 26.24 6.43 -32.13
C LEU A 17 26.30 5.78 -30.73
N PRO A 18 27.01 6.25 -29.68
CA PRO A 18 26.92 5.61 -28.36
C PRO A 18 25.72 6.17 -27.58
N GLY A 19 24.52 6.12 -28.14
CA GLY A 19 23.27 6.59 -27.53
C GLY A 19 22.30 5.50 -27.09
N CYS A 20 22.48 4.27 -27.58
CA CYS A 20 21.60 3.13 -27.28
C CYS A 20 22.29 2.08 -26.41
N ALA A 21 22.97 2.50 -25.35
CA ALA A 21 23.29 1.58 -24.26
C ALA A 21 22.04 1.44 -23.40
N ASP A 22 21.17 0.50 -23.79
CA ASP A 22 20.09 -0.02 -22.96
C ASP A 22 20.72 -0.46 -21.64
N THR A 23 20.53 0.34 -20.59
CA THR A 23 21.02 -0.02 -19.26
C THR A 23 20.12 -1.14 -18.77
N PRO A 24 20.63 -2.36 -18.50
CA PRO A 24 19.80 -3.42 -17.98
C PRO A 24 19.29 -2.95 -16.61
N LEU A 25 18.01 -2.57 -16.58
CA LEU A 25 17.32 -2.18 -15.37
C LEU A 25 17.24 -3.44 -14.51
N ALA A 26 18.20 -3.60 -13.60
CA ALA A 26 18.18 -4.70 -12.65
C ALA A 26 16.81 -4.69 -11.97
N PRO A 27 16.08 -5.83 -11.93
CA PRO A 27 14.76 -5.87 -11.33
C PRO A 27 14.85 -5.36 -9.89
N PRO A 28 13.91 -4.52 -9.44
CA PRO A 28 13.97 -3.94 -8.11
C PRO A 28 14.05 -5.05 -7.08
N LYS A 29 15.07 -5.00 -6.22
CA LYS A 29 15.27 -5.97 -5.16
C LYS A 29 14.14 -5.81 -4.15
N ILE A 30 13.26 -6.80 -4.06
CA ILE A 30 12.19 -6.83 -3.06
C ILE A 30 12.80 -7.28 -1.74
N ASP A 31 13.00 -6.34 -0.82
CA ASP A 31 13.43 -6.65 0.54
C ASP A 31 12.27 -7.29 1.31
N ARG A 32 12.45 -8.56 1.68
CA ARG A 32 11.49 -9.31 2.47
C ARG A 32 11.66 -8.93 3.94
N ILE A 33 10.56 -8.58 4.58
CA ILE A 33 10.53 -8.40 6.03
C ILE A 33 10.70 -9.76 6.73
N SER A 34 11.39 -9.77 7.87
CA SER A 34 11.46 -10.95 8.72
C SER A 34 10.12 -11.20 9.44
N ALA A 35 9.94 -12.40 10.00
CA ALA A 35 8.71 -12.73 10.73
C ALA A 35 8.50 -11.80 11.94
N GLU A 36 9.56 -11.47 12.66
CA GLU A 36 9.53 -10.59 13.82
C GLU A 36 9.13 -9.17 13.43
N GLN A 37 9.62 -8.70 12.27
CA GLN A 37 9.27 -7.40 11.72
C GLN A 37 7.81 -7.33 11.25
N LEU A 38 7.26 -8.44 10.76
CA LEU A 38 5.84 -8.54 10.42
C LEU A 38 4.99 -8.47 11.68
N GLU A 39 5.30 -9.27 12.70
CA GLU A 39 4.56 -9.30 13.97
C GLU A 39 4.55 -7.92 14.64
N ALA A 40 5.65 -7.17 14.57
CA ALA A 40 5.74 -5.80 15.09
C ALA A 40 4.83 -4.80 14.36
N ARG A 41 4.43 -5.09 13.12
CA ARG A 41 3.52 -4.25 12.33
C ARG A 41 2.06 -4.66 12.45
N LEU A 42 1.80 -5.88 12.93
CA LEU A 42 0.43 -6.34 13.11
C LEU A 42 -0.22 -5.63 14.31
N PRO A 43 -1.56 -5.49 14.28
CA PRO A 43 -2.29 -4.93 15.41
C PRO A 43 -2.05 -5.76 16.67
N GLN A 44 -1.93 -5.10 17.82
CA GLN A 44 -1.79 -5.81 19.07
C GLN A 44 -3.12 -6.42 19.51
N PRO A 45 -3.12 -7.64 20.06
CA PRO A 45 -4.30 -8.22 20.67
C PRO A 45 -4.70 -7.41 21.92
N VAL A 46 -6.00 -7.25 22.12
CA VAL A 46 -6.59 -6.53 23.26
C VAL A 46 -7.62 -7.44 23.88
N ALA A 47 -7.28 -8.15 24.95
CA ALA A 47 -8.18 -9.09 25.60
C ALA A 47 -8.91 -8.43 26.79
N ALA A 48 -9.87 -7.53 26.50
CA ALA A 48 -10.72 -6.95 27.55
C ALA A 48 -11.53 -8.04 28.29
N LEU A 49 -11.95 -9.07 27.57
CA LEU A 49 -12.41 -10.34 28.11
C LEU A 49 -11.23 -11.33 28.07
N PRO A 50 -10.60 -11.69 29.22
CA PRO A 50 -9.46 -12.59 29.21
C PRO A 50 -9.88 -14.03 28.81
N LEU A 51 -8.95 -14.79 28.22
CA LEU A 51 -9.23 -16.16 27.75
C LEU A 51 -9.73 -17.08 28.87
N GLU A 52 -9.19 -16.96 30.08
CA GLU A 52 -9.65 -17.71 31.26
C GLU A 52 -11.12 -17.43 31.60
N GLN A 53 -11.58 -16.20 31.37
CA GLN A 53 -12.99 -15.85 31.55
C GLN A 53 -13.86 -16.48 30.47
N VAL A 54 -13.38 -16.56 29.22
CA VAL A 54 -14.07 -17.28 28.14
C VAL A 54 -14.23 -18.76 28.49
N VAL A 55 -13.16 -19.39 28.97
CA VAL A 55 -13.19 -20.79 29.44
C VAL A 55 -14.20 -20.96 30.57
N THR A 56 -14.22 -20.03 31.53
CA THR A 56 -15.17 -20.06 32.65
C THR A 56 -16.62 -19.97 32.16
N LEU A 57 -16.92 -19.05 31.22
CA LEU A 57 -18.26 -18.90 30.65
C LEU A 57 -18.70 -20.15 29.88
N ALA A 58 -17.78 -20.74 29.10
CA ALA A 58 -18.03 -21.99 28.37
C ALA A 58 -18.36 -23.14 29.34
N ARG A 59 -17.58 -23.30 30.41
CA ARG A 59 -17.81 -24.34 31.43
C ARG A 59 -19.09 -24.14 32.23
N GLN A 60 -19.55 -22.89 32.38
CA GLN A 60 -20.84 -22.57 32.99
C GLN A 60 -22.02 -22.90 32.07
N GLY A 61 -21.78 -23.34 30.83
CA GLY A 61 -22.84 -23.68 29.87
C GLY A 61 -23.54 -22.45 29.30
N ILE A 62 -22.90 -21.27 29.34
CA ILE A 62 -23.40 -20.08 28.66
C ILE A 62 -23.47 -20.37 27.16
N ALA A 63 -24.55 -19.94 26.51
CA ALA A 63 -24.73 -20.13 25.08
C ALA A 63 -23.57 -19.51 24.28
N THR A 64 -23.11 -20.21 23.25
CA THR A 64 -22.03 -19.80 22.35
C THR A 64 -22.22 -18.37 21.83
N GLU A 65 -23.42 -18.04 21.40
CA GLU A 65 -23.81 -16.76 20.82
C GLU A 65 -23.71 -15.63 21.84
N GLU A 66 -24.06 -15.91 23.10
CA GLU A 66 -23.93 -14.97 24.21
C GLU A 66 -22.44 -14.71 24.51
N ILE A 67 -21.59 -15.74 24.51
CA ILE A 67 -20.14 -15.59 24.69
C ILE A 67 -19.55 -14.72 23.57
N ILE A 68 -19.92 -15.00 22.31
CA ILE A 68 -19.49 -14.22 21.14
C ILE A 68 -19.97 -12.76 21.26
N SER A 69 -21.22 -12.53 21.67
CA SER A 69 -21.75 -11.18 21.85
C SER A 69 -20.95 -10.36 22.86
N ARG A 70 -20.52 -10.99 23.97
CA ARG A 70 -19.68 -10.34 24.99
C ARG A 70 -18.29 -10.03 24.47
N MET A 71 -17.71 -10.92 23.64
CA MET A 71 -16.42 -10.65 23.00
C MET A 71 -16.51 -9.44 22.07
N VAL A 72 -17.58 -9.36 21.25
CA VAL A 72 -17.84 -8.23 20.35
C VAL A 72 -18.07 -6.94 21.13
N ALA A 73 -18.94 -6.97 22.15
CA ALA A 73 -19.27 -5.81 22.98
C ALA A 73 -18.05 -5.26 23.75
N SER A 74 -17.15 -6.14 24.20
CA SER A 74 -15.90 -5.75 24.87
C SER A 74 -14.78 -5.37 23.90
N ALA A 75 -15.01 -5.45 22.58
CA ALA A 75 -14.00 -5.27 21.54
C ALA A 75 -12.73 -6.12 21.78
N SER A 76 -12.94 -7.34 22.29
CA SER A 76 -11.85 -8.26 22.61
C SER A 76 -11.23 -8.86 21.36
N ARG A 77 -9.90 -8.92 21.35
CA ARG A 77 -9.04 -9.32 20.23
C ARG A 77 -7.98 -10.27 20.71
N TYR A 78 -7.83 -11.39 20.03
CA TYR A 78 -6.93 -12.47 20.40
C TYR A 78 -6.06 -12.83 19.20
N ARG A 79 -4.77 -13.05 19.45
CA ARG A 79 -3.86 -13.74 18.53
C ARG A 79 -3.59 -15.11 19.11
N LEU A 80 -4.21 -16.13 18.52
CA LEU A 80 -4.11 -17.50 19.02
C LEU A 80 -3.16 -18.31 18.14
N SER A 81 -2.18 -18.95 18.77
CA SER A 81 -1.41 -20.00 18.11
C SER A 81 -2.26 -21.28 17.98
N ALA A 82 -1.86 -22.18 17.08
CA ALA A 82 -2.53 -23.47 16.93
C ALA A 82 -2.57 -24.28 18.24
N GLY A 83 -1.49 -24.22 19.05
CA GLY A 83 -1.44 -24.87 20.36
C GLY A 83 -2.48 -24.32 21.33
N GLN A 84 -2.63 -22.99 21.40
CA GLN A 84 -3.63 -22.34 22.25
C GLN A 84 -5.06 -22.68 21.84
N ILE A 85 -5.34 -22.79 20.54
CA ILE A 85 -6.66 -23.21 20.04
C ILE A 85 -6.98 -24.62 20.55
N LEU A 86 -6.01 -25.55 20.46
CA LEU A 86 -6.19 -26.92 20.95
C LEU A 86 -6.37 -26.97 22.47
N GLU A 87 -5.62 -26.17 23.22
CA GLU A 87 -5.75 -26.06 24.68
C GLU A 87 -7.14 -25.53 25.07
N LEU A 88 -7.62 -24.46 24.43
CA LEU A 88 -8.95 -23.91 24.71
C LEU A 88 -10.06 -24.89 24.35
N ALA A 89 -9.93 -25.61 23.22
CA ALA A 89 -10.86 -26.67 22.85
C ALA A 89 -10.88 -27.80 23.90
N ALA A 90 -9.71 -28.24 24.37
CA ALA A 90 -9.59 -29.25 25.43
C ALA A 90 -10.18 -28.77 26.78
N GLN A 91 -10.18 -27.46 27.03
CA GLN A 91 -10.77 -26.86 28.22
C GLN A 91 -12.30 -26.70 28.15
N GLY A 92 -12.92 -27.06 27.02
CA GLY A 92 -14.36 -27.06 26.81
C GLY A 92 -14.91 -25.82 26.12
N VAL A 93 -14.05 -24.98 25.51
CA VAL A 93 -14.53 -23.84 24.70
C VAL A 93 -15.16 -24.37 23.41
N PRO A 94 -16.42 -23.98 23.09
CA PRO A 94 -17.09 -24.42 21.87
C PRO A 94 -16.32 -24.02 20.62
N ARG A 95 -16.35 -24.89 19.60
CA ARG A 95 -15.66 -24.67 18.33
C ARG A 95 -16.07 -23.35 17.68
N GLU A 96 -17.35 -23.01 17.73
CA GLU A 96 -17.90 -21.82 17.11
C GLU A 96 -17.34 -20.53 17.74
N VAL A 97 -17.03 -20.54 19.04
CA VAL A 97 -16.35 -19.43 19.72
C VAL A 97 -14.91 -19.30 19.22
N LEU A 98 -14.19 -20.43 19.07
CA LEU A 98 -12.83 -20.45 18.56
C LEU A 98 -12.75 -19.99 17.10
N ASP A 99 -13.67 -20.48 16.27
CA ASP A 99 -13.81 -20.09 14.87
C ASP A 99 -14.09 -18.57 14.76
N HIS A 100 -14.92 -18.02 15.66
CA HIS A 100 -15.13 -16.58 15.75
C HIS A 100 -13.86 -15.81 16.11
N MET A 101 -13.08 -16.27 17.10
CA MET A 101 -11.80 -15.61 17.49
C MET A 101 -10.84 -15.51 16.31
N VAL A 102 -10.63 -16.61 15.57
CA VAL A 102 -9.73 -16.65 14.42
C VAL A 102 -10.27 -15.81 13.26
N ALA A 103 -11.57 -15.89 12.99
CA ALA A 103 -12.20 -15.10 11.93
C ALA A 103 -12.14 -13.59 12.23
N ALA A 104 -12.35 -13.18 13.47
CA ALA A 104 -12.30 -11.79 13.90
C ALA A 104 -10.89 -11.21 13.74
N GLU A 105 -9.85 -11.93 14.19
CA GLU A 105 -8.46 -11.50 14.00
C GLU A 105 -8.13 -11.33 12.52
N ARG A 106 -8.49 -12.34 11.70
CA ARG A 106 -8.23 -12.31 10.26
C ARG A 106 -8.91 -11.11 9.59
N ARG A 107 -10.20 -10.87 9.87
CA ARG A 107 -10.94 -9.72 9.32
C ARG A 107 -10.26 -8.41 9.66
N GLN A 108 -9.87 -8.24 10.92
CA GLN A 108 -9.22 -7.00 11.36
C GLN A 108 -7.89 -6.75 10.62
N ILE A 109 -7.05 -7.79 10.43
CA ILE A 109 -5.81 -7.65 9.67
C ILE A 109 -6.10 -7.16 8.24
N PHE A 110 -7.14 -7.69 7.59
CA PHE A 110 -7.54 -7.24 6.26
C PHE A 110 -8.08 -5.81 6.26
N ASP A 111 -8.89 -5.45 7.25
CA ASP A 111 -9.46 -4.11 7.38
C ASP A 111 -8.37 -3.06 7.63
N ASP A 112 -7.37 -3.38 8.46
CA ASP A 112 -6.22 -2.50 8.73
C ASP A 112 -5.35 -2.32 7.47
N MET A 113 -5.14 -3.39 6.69
CA MET A 113 -4.45 -3.31 5.39
C MET A 113 -5.24 -2.47 4.38
N ALA A 114 -6.57 -2.61 4.34
CA ALA A 114 -7.43 -1.83 3.46
C ALA A 114 -7.43 -0.35 3.88
N ALA A 115 -7.48 -0.06 5.18
CA ALA A 115 -7.38 1.29 5.71
C ALA A 115 -6.03 1.93 5.37
N ASP A 116 -4.93 1.17 5.44
CA ASP A 116 -3.61 1.64 5.02
C ASP A 116 -3.53 1.98 3.53
N ALA A 117 -4.10 1.13 2.67
CA ALA A 117 -4.18 1.39 1.24
C ALA A 117 -4.99 2.66 0.96
N ASN A 118 -6.19 2.76 1.54
CA ASN A 118 -7.05 3.93 1.39
C ASN A 118 -6.36 5.21 1.89
N ARG A 119 -5.64 5.17 3.02
CA ARG A 119 -4.86 6.32 3.52
C ARG A 119 -3.80 6.79 2.52
N ARG A 120 -3.12 5.86 1.85
CA ARG A 120 -2.11 6.20 0.82
C ARG A 120 -2.76 6.79 -0.42
N ASP A 121 -3.87 6.22 -0.85
CA ASP A 121 -4.63 6.70 -2.01
C ASP A 121 -5.21 8.09 -1.76
N GLU A 122 -5.76 8.36 -0.57
CA GLU A 122 -6.23 9.68 -0.17
C GLU A 122 -5.08 10.70 -0.14
N ALA A 123 -3.96 10.35 0.50
CA ALA A 123 -2.77 11.20 0.53
C ALA A 123 -2.24 11.49 -0.88
N CYS A 124 -2.34 10.51 -1.79
CA CYS A 124 -2.00 10.67 -3.19
C CYS A 124 -2.90 11.69 -3.90
N ASN A 125 -4.21 11.46 -3.82
CA ASN A 125 -5.21 12.28 -4.49
C ASN A 125 -5.10 13.75 -4.04
N LEU A 126 -4.87 13.97 -2.74
CA LEU A 126 -4.63 15.31 -2.20
C LEU A 126 -3.38 15.99 -2.80
N ARG A 127 -2.29 15.24 -3.03
CA ARG A 127 -1.09 15.78 -3.71
C ARG A 127 -1.38 16.15 -5.16
N ILE A 128 -2.05 15.27 -5.89
CA ILE A 128 -2.45 15.53 -7.29
C ILE A 128 -3.31 16.80 -7.35
N GLU A 129 -4.29 16.94 -6.47
CA GLU A 129 -5.14 18.13 -6.39
C GLU A 129 -4.35 19.41 -6.05
N GLN A 130 -3.33 19.32 -5.20
CA GLN A 130 -2.44 20.44 -4.90
C GLN A 130 -1.62 20.84 -6.12
N GLU A 131 -1.04 19.88 -6.85
CA GLU A 131 -0.27 20.14 -8.07
C GLU A 131 -1.14 20.75 -9.17
N LEU A 132 -2.35 20.22 -9.37
CA LEU A 132 -3.31 20.78 -10.32
C LEU A 132 -3.73 22.21 -9.96
N ARG A 133 -3.93 22.50 -8.67
CA ARG A 133 -4.20 23.86 -8.19
C ARG A 133 -3.01 24.79 -8.45
N HIS A 134 -1.78 24.34 -8.17
CA HIS A 134 -0.57 25.12 -8.41
C HIS A 134 -0.41 25.45 -9.91
N CYS A 135 -0.60 24.47 -10.79
CA CYS A 135 -0.56 24.66 -12.24
C CYS A 135 -1.62 25.67 -12.69
N ARG A 136 -2.88 25.52 -12.23
CA ARG A 136 -3.97 26.45 -12.55
C ARG A 136 -3.64 27.88 -12.14
N ASN A 137 -3.07 28.08 -10.94
CA ASN A 137 -2.73 29.40 -10.44
C ASN A 137 -1.54 30.03 -11.19
N GLN A 138 -0.61 29.22 -11.72
CA GLN A 138 0.48 29.72 -12.58
C GLN A 138 0.00 30.13 -13.98
N VAL A 139 -1.03 29.47 -14.51
CA VAL A 139 -1.60 29.77 -15.83
C VAL A 139 -2.49 31.03 -15.80
N ILE A 140 -3.08 31.36 -14.64
CA ILE A 140 -3.90 32.57 -14.44
C ILE A 140 -3.03 33.72 -13.86
N GLY A 141 -1.94 34.06 -14.54
CA GLY A 141 -1.39 35.41 -14.48
C GLY A 141 -2.04 36.27 -15.57
N PRO A 142 -2.11 37.60 -15.46
CA PRO A 142 -2.61 38.46 -16.54
C PRO A 142 -1.61 38.48 -17.72
N MET A 143 -1.51 37.38 -18.46
CA MET A 143 -0.83 37.36 -19.77
C MET A 143 -1.84 37.76 -20.85
N LEU A 144 -2.09 39.06 -20.92
CA LEU A 144 -2.37 39.70 -22.20
C LEU A 144 -1.04 39.74 -22.96
N MET A 145 -0.74 38.68 -23.72
CA MET A 145 0.43 38.71 -24.62
C MET A 145 -0.05 39.09 -26.03
N PRO A 146 0.24 40.30 -26.54
CA PRO A 146 -0.06 40.66 -27.92
C PRO A 146 1.02 40.02 -28.82
N GLY A 147 0.78 38.82 -29.33
CA GLY A 147 1.73 38.14 -30.21
C GLY A 147 1.12 37.01 -31.03
N PRO A 148 1.63 36.73 -32.25
CA PRO A 148 0.97 35.88 -33.26
C PRO A 148 1.04 34.36 -33.02
N TYR A 149 1.53 33.90 -31.87
CA TYR A 149 1.61 32.47 -31.54
C TYR A 149 0.72 32.16 -30.32
N PRO A 150 -0.50 31.63 -30.53
CA PRO A 150 -1.57 31.65 -29.52
C PRO A 150 -1.62 30.39 -28.64
N PHE A 151 -0.49 29.78 -28.29
CA PHE A 151 -0.51 28.55 -27.47
C PHE A 151 0.48 28.62 -26.29
N PRO A 152 -0.01 28.90 -25.07
CA PRO A 152 0.76 28.57 -23.88
C PRO A 152 0.84 27.04 -23.80
N MET A 153 2.01 26.48 -24.12
CA MET A 153 2.33 25.06 -23.89
C MET A 153 2.52 24.82 -22.38
N ILE A 154 1.49 25.09 -21.57
CA ILE A 154 1.48 24.75 -20.15
C ILE A 154 0.74 23.43 -20.07
N ASN A 155 1.49 22.34 -20.07
CA ASN A 155 0.94 21.00 -20.05
C ASN A 155 0.45 20.67 -18.63
N CYS A 156 -0.65 21.28 -18.19
CA CYS A 156 -1.42 20.86 -17.01
C CYS A 156 -2.21 19.56 -17.32
N PHE A 157 -1.63 18.64 -18.10
CA PHE A 157 -2.25 17.36 -18.37
C PHE A 157 -1.92 16.43 -17.20
N PRO A 158 -2.92 15.99 -16.42
CA PRO A 158 -2.70 14.88 -15.52
C PRO A 158 -2.30 13.70 -16.41
N LEU A 159 -1.10 13.16 -16.19
CA LEU A 159 -0.77 11.87 -16.74
C LEU A 159 -1.83 10.88 -16.24
N SER A 160 -2.59 10.28 -17.15
CA SER A 160 -3.72 9.39 -16.82
C SER A 160 -3.27 8.16 -16.04
N PRO A 161 -4.15 7.53 -15.23
CA PRO A 161 -3.85 6.24 -14.59
C PRO A 161 -3.30 5.26 -15.63
N GLY A 162 -2.11 4.69 -15.38
CA GLY A 162 -1.41 3.80 -16.33
C GLY A 162 -0.31 4.45 -17.17
N SER A 163 -0.03 5.75 -17.02
CA SER A 163 1.20 6.33 -17.56
C SER A 163 2.44 5.83 -16.79
N PRO A 164 3.61 5.72 -17.42
CA PRO A 164 4.86 5.32 -16.75
C PRO A 164 5.34 6.31 -15.66
N PHE A 165 4.67 7.46 -15.54
CA PHE A 165 5.00 8.54 -14.59
C PHE A 165 3.85 8.83 -13.62
N TRP A 166 2.87 7.93 -13.48
CA TRP A 166 1.79 8.08 -12.51
C TRP A 166 2.36 8.01 -11.10
N ARG A 167 2.49 9.16 -10.45
CA ARG A 167 3.15 9.29 -9.15
C ARG A 167 2.13 9.09 -8.05
N CYS A 168 2.02 7.85 -7.57
CA CYS A 168 1.93 7.43 -6.16
C CYS A 168 2.11 5.91 -6.09
N LEU A 169 3.09 5.48 -5.29
CA LEU A 169 3.34 4.09 -4.87
C LEU A 169 3.14 4.01 -3.36
#